data_AF-A0AAU2EM27-F1
#
_entry.id   AF-A0AAU2EM27-F1
#
_cell.length_a   1.000
_cell.length_b   1.000
_cell.length_c   1.000
_cell.angle_alpha   90.00
_cell.angle_beta   90.00
_cell.angle_gamma   90.00
#
_symmetry.space_group_name_H-M   'P 1'
#
loop_
_entity.id
_entity.type
_entity.pdbx_description
1 polymer ?
#
loop_
_entity_poly.entity_id
_entity_poly.type
_entity_poly.pdbx_seq_one_letter_code
_entity_poly.pdbx_strand_id
1 'polypeptide(L)'
;MTVELTTHLDDALVAHLQQEAERAGIDLDTYLSRVLTADHLAARGTREAQIARAAAHTAAAYHSWDRAGRSEDGALSFEDVFGR
;
A
#
# COMPACT_ATOMS: atom_id res chain seq x y z
N MET A 1 12.60 -16.38 11.46
CA MET A 1 13.02 -14.98 11.63
C MET A 1 11.76 -14.15 11.71
N THR A 2 11.59 -13.37 12.77
CA THR A 2 10.50 -12.40 12.92
C THR A 2 11.04 -10.99 12.67
N VAL A 3 10.22 -10.13 12.10
CA VAL A 3 10.56 -8.72 11.82
C VAL A 3 9.45 -7.87 12.42
N GLU A 4 9.81 -6.84 13.19
CA GLU A 4 8.87 -5.83 13.66
C GLU A 4 8.73 -4.74 12.60
N LEU A 5 7.49 -4.34 12.30
CA LEU A 5 7.19 -3.33 11.30
C LEU A 5 6.46 -2.17 11.97
N THR A 6 7.09 -1.00 12.01
CA THR A 6 6.46 0.24 12.46
C THR A 6 6.05 1.05 11.24
N THR A 7 4.77 1.42 11.17
CA THR A 7 4.22 2.22 10.06
C THR A 7 3.22 3.24 10.60
N HIS A 8 3.04 4.33 9.86
CA HIS A 8 2.01 5.33 10.14
C HIS A 8 0.84 5.11 9.19
N LEU A 9 -0.32 4.80 9.76
CA LEU A 9 -1.57 4.61 9.02
C LEU A 9 -2.58 5.66 9.48
N ASP A 10 -3.48 6.02 8.55
CA ASP A 10 -4.63 6.87 8.87
C ASP A 10 -5.55 6.18 9.89
N ASP A 11 -6.08 6.94 10.85
CA ASP A 11 -6.92 6.41 11.94
C ASP A 11 -8.15 5.65 11.41
N ALA A 12 -8.77 6.10 10.31
CA ALA A 12 -9.92 5.42 9.74
C ALA A 12 -9.52 4.07 9.13
N LEU A 13 -8.32 3.98 8.54
CA LEU A 13 -7.77 2.72 8.05
C LEU A 13 -7.45 1.77 9.22
N VAL A 14 -6.87 2.27 10.32
CA VAL A 14 -6.61 1.46 11.52
C VAL A 14 -7.90 0.88 12.07
N ALA A 15 -8.94 1.71 12.23
CA ALA A 15 -10.25 1.26 12.71
C ALA A 15 -10.88 0.21 11.78
N HIS A 16 -10.75 0.39 10.47
CA HIS A 16 -11.24 -0.58 9.50
C HIS A 16 -10.50 -1.93 9.61
N LEU A 17 -9.17 -1.92 9.70
CA LEU A 17 -8.36 -3.13 9.81
C LEU A 17 -8.65 -3.90 11.11
N GLN A 18 -8.87 -3.17 12.22
CA GLN A 18 -9.30 -3.76 13.49
C GLN A 18 -10.66 -4.47 13.35
N GLN A 19 -11.63 -3.81 12.73
CA GLN A 19 -12.95 -4.39 12.49
C GLN A 19 -12.90 -5.65 11.61
N GLU A 20 -12.05 -5.66 10.58
CA GLU A 20 -11.88 -6.82 9.70
C GLU A 20 -11.21 -7.99 10.43
N ALA A 21 -10.23 -7.72 11.30
CA ALA A 21 -9.60 -8.74 12.14
C ALA A 21 -10.62 -9.36 13.11
N GLU A 22 -11.45 -8.53 13.77
CA GLU A 22 -12.53 -8.98 14.65
C GLU A 22 -13.56 -9.84 13.89
N ARG A 23 -13.99 -9.41 12.69
CA ARG A 23 -14.91 -10.19 11.84
C ARG A 23 -14.34 -11.54 11.44
N ALA A 24 -13.02 -11.60 11.21
CA ALA A 24 -12.31 -12.84 10.92
C ALA A 24 -12.01 -13.69 12.16
N GLY A 25 -12.30 -13.19 13.37
CA GLY A 25 -12.07 -13.87 14.64
C GLY A 25 -10.58 -14.06 14.97
N ILE A 26 -9.71 -13.14 14.52
CA ILE A 26 -8.26 -13.19 14.72
C ILE A 26 -7.72 -11.86 15.25
N ASP A 27 -6.51 -11.87 15.81
CA ASP A 27 -5.83 -10.64 16.19
C ASP A 27 -5.35 -9.83 14.97
N LEU A 28 -5.12 -8.54 15.19
CA LEU A 28 -4.73 -7.60 14.14
C LEU A 28 -3.40 -7.98 13.48
N ASP A 29 -2.40 -8.46 14.23
CA ASP A 29 -1.09 -8.80 13.69
C ASP A 29 -1.17 -10.02 12.76
N THR A 30 -1.96 -11.02 13.14
CA THR A 30 -2.27 -12.18 12.29
C THR A 30 -3.02 -11.74 11.03
N TYR A 31 -3.99 -10.83 11.15
CA TYR A 31 -4.72 -10.30 9.99
C TYR A 31 -3.78 -9.56 9.02
N LEU A 32 -2.96 -8.63 9.53
CA LEU A 32 -1.98 -7.89 8.74
C LEU A 32 -0.96 -8.81 8.07
N SER A 33 -0.48 -9.83 8.78
CA SER A 33 0.43 -10.84 8.22
C SER A 33 -0.19 -11.59 7.03
N ARG A 34 -1.49 -11.92 7.10
CA ARG A 34 -2.22 -12.55 5.99
C ARG A 34 -2.37 -11.61 4.81
N VAL A 35 -2.71 -10.34 5.04
CA VAL A 35 -2.81 -9.32 3.99
C VAL A 35 -1.48 -9.14 3.26
N LEU A 36 -0.38 -8.99 4.01
CA LEU A 36 0.97 -8.85 3.44
C LEU A 36 1.39 -10.11 2.65
N THR A 37 1.07 -11.30 3.17
CA THR A 37 1.32 -12.56 2.46
C THR A 37 0.52 -12.64 1.16
N ALA A 38 -0.74 -12.22 1.18
CA ALA A 38 -1.58 -12.20 -0.02
C ALA A 38 -1.06 -11.23 -1.08
N ASP A 39 -0.66 -10.01 -0.70
CA ASP A 39 -0.04 -9.05 -1.63
C ASP A 39 1.25 -9.59 -2.25
N HIS A 40 2.10 -10.23 -1.42
CA HIS A 40 3.32 -10.88 -1.88
C HIS A 40 3.05 -12.01 -2.89
N LEU A 41 2.06 -12.86 -2.62
CA LEU A 41 1.67 -13.93 -3.52
C LEU A 41 1.07 -13.38 -4.82
N ALA A 42 0.25 -12.32 -4.76
CA ALA A 42 -0.30 -11.66 -5.94
C ALA A 42 0.81 -11.08 -6.83
N ALA A 43 1.87 -10.52 -6.23
CA ALA A 43 3.03 -10.00 -6.98
C ALA A 43 3.78 -11.08 -7.76
N ARG A 44 3.74 -12.34 -7.30
CA ARG A 44 4.42 -13.49 -7.93
C ARG A 44 3.45 -14.46 -8.62
N GLY A 45 2.17 -14.14 -8.60
CA GLY A 45 1.09 -14.99 -9.08
C GLY A 45 0.90 -14.88 -10.59
N THR A 46 -0.33 -15.15 -11.03
CA THR A 46 -0.72 -15.04 -12.44
C THR A 46 -0.56 -13.61 -12.94
N ARG A 47 -0.46 -13.45 -14.27
CA ARG A 47 -0.41 -12.13 -14.90
C ARG A 47 -1.60 -11.26 -14.51
N GLU A 48 -2.79 -11.86 -14.41
CA GLU A 48 -4.01 -11.18 -13.98
C GLU A 48 -3.90 -10.65 -12.54
N ALA A 49 -3.43 -11.47 -11.60
CA ALA A 49 -3.21 -11.04 -10.21
C ALA A 49 -2.19 -9.90 -10.11
N GLN A 50 -1.11 -9.97 -10.91
CA GLN A 50 -0.12 -8.91 -10.99
C GLN A 50 -0.70 -7.59 -11.53
N ILE A 51 -1.57 -7.66 -12.55
CA ILE A 51 -2.25 -6.47 -13.10
C ILE A 51 -3.20 -5.86 -12.07
N ALA A 52 -4.02 -6.69 -11.42
CA ALA A 52 -4.95 -6.23 -10.39
C ALA A 52 -4.20 -5.55 -9.23
N ARG A 53 -3.10 -6.16 -8.78
CA ARG A 53 -2.20 -5.57 -7.78
C ARG A 53 -1.65 -4.23 -8.25
N ALA A 54 -1.08 -4.16 -9.45
CA ALA A 54 -0.51 -2.92 -9.98
C ALA A 54 -1.55 -1.79 -10.07
N ALA A 55 -2.79 -2.11 -10.46
CA ALA A 55 -3.89 -1.15 -10.51
C ALA A 55 -4.25 -0.61 -9.12
N ALA A 56 -4.34 -1.49 -8.10
CA ALA A 56 -4.61 -1.07 -6.73
C ALA A 56 -3.51 -0.15 -6.16
N HIS A 57 -2.24 -0.51 -6.36
CA HIS A 57 -1.11 0.34 -5.93
C HIS A 57 -1.09 1.68 -6.67
N THR A 58 -1.39 1.70 -7.97
CA THR A 58 -1.46 2.94 -8.75
C THR A 58 -2.56 3.87 -8.24
N ALA A 59 -3.75 3.34 -7.97
CA ALA A 59 -4.85 4.11 -7.39
C ALA A 59 -4.49 4.69 -6.02
N ALA A 60 -3.89 3.89 -5.14
CA ALA A 60 -3.44 4.34 -3.83
C ALA A 60 -2.38 5.47 -3.92
N ALA A 61 -1.39 5.29 -4.81
CA ALA A 61 -0.36 6.31 -5.05
C ALA A 61 -0.95 7.61 -5.59
N TYR A 62 -1.88 7.53 -6.55
CA TYR A 62 -2.58 8.69 -7.10
C TYR A 62 -3.38 9.43 -6.03
N HIS A 63 -4.16 8.73 -5.21
CA HIS A 63 -4.93 9.36 -4.13
C HIS A 63 -4.04 9.99 -3.06
N SER A 64 -2.88 9.40 -2.77
CA SER A 64 -1.90 10.01 -1.88
C SER A 64 -1.32 11.30 -2.47
N TRP A 65 -0.96 11.30 -3.75
CA TRP A 65 -0.46 12.49 -4.45
C TRP A 65 -1.52 13.61 -4.53
N ASP A 66 -2.77 13.26 -4.84
CA ASP A 66 -3.87 14.22 -4.90
C ASP A 66 -4.17 14.83 -3.52
N ARG A 67 -4.20 14.01 -2.46
CA ARG A 67 -4.40 14.48 -1.07
C ARG A 67 -3.26 15.39 -0.60
N ALA A 68 -2.04 15.15 -1.06
CA ALA A 68 -0.89 16.02 -0.80
C ALA A 68 -0.94 17.34 -1.58
N GLY A 69 -2.05 17.63 -2.29
CA GLY A 69 -2.25 18.88 -3.01
C GLY A 69 -1.63 18.91 -4.40
N ARG A 70 -1.27 17.74 -4.95
CA ARG A 70 -0.59 17.62 -6.26
C ARG A 70 0.67 18.50 -6.33
N SER A 71 1.38 18.64 -5.21
CA SER A 71 2.48 19.58 -5.09
C SER A 71 3.53 19.32 -6.18
N GLU A 72 3.76 20.34 -7.01
CA GLU A 72 4.92 20.45 -7.90
C GLU A 72 6.09 21.12 -7.17
N ASP A 73 5.97 21.37 -5.85
CA ASP A 73 7.03 22.01 -5.08
C ASP A 73 8.22 21.06 -4.95
N GLY A 74 9.37 21.49 -5.48
CA GLY A 74 10.54 20.63 -5.61
C GLY A 74 10.41 19.59 -6.73
N ALA A 75 9.45 19.75 -7.66
CA ALA A 75 9.38 18.93 -8.86
C ALA A 75 10.67 19.10 -9.68
N LEU A 76 11.26 17.96 -10.02
CA LEU A 76 12.42 17.90 -10.90
C LEU A 76 11.95 18.18 -12.34
N SER A 77 12.67 19.05 -13.04
CA SER A 77 12.44 19.22 -14.47
C SER A 77 12.79 17.93 -15.22
N PHE A 78 12.29 17.78 -16.44
CA PHE A 78 12.67 16.64 -17.29
C PHE A 78 14.19 16.52 -17.45
N GLU A 79 14.90 17.66 -17.52
CA GLU A 79 16.35 17.72 -17.61
C GLU A 79 17.03 17.38 -16.26
N ASP A 80 16.40 17.64 -15.12
CA ASP A 80 16.89 17.18 -13.81
C ASP A 80 16.74 15.66 -13.64
N VAL A 81 15.69 15.06 -14.23
CA VAL A 81 15.41 13.61 -14.11
C VAL A 81 16.20 12.79 -15.13
N PHE A 82 16.29 13.28 -16.37
CA PHE A 82 16.85 12.55 -17.51
C PHE A 82 18.04 13.28 -18.13
N GLY A 83 18.65 14.20 -17.38
CA GLY A 83 19.86 14.92 -17.77
C GLY A 83 20.86 13.94 -18.38
N ARG A 84 21.35 14.30 -19.57
CA ARG A 84 22.31 13.49 -20.33
C ARG A 84 23.56 13.14 -19.52
#